data_AF-A0A812L4P9-F1
#
_entry.id   AF-A0A812L4P9-F1
#
_cell.length_a   1.000
_cell.length_b   1.000
_cell.length_c   1.000
_cell.angle_alpha   90.00
_cell.angle_beta   90.00
_cell.angle_gamma   90.00
#
_symmetry.space_group_name_H-M   'P 1'
#
loop_
_entity.id
_entity.type
_entity.pdbx_description
1 polymer ?
#
loop_
_entity_poly.entity_id
_entity_poly.type
_entity_poly.pdbx_seq_one_letter_code
_entity_poly.pdbx_strand_id
1 'polypeptide(L)' 'MSISVRVHLLSGKSALLATEPEESVTSLCQRAQCALGAGKGRLLTASGDRLAGGAVKRARLQDN' A
#
# COMPACT_ATOMS: atom_id res chain seq x y z
N MET A 1 3.82 14.14 8.71
CA MET A 1 3.50 13.20 9.81
C MET A 1 3.41 11.85 9.14
N SER A 2 4.40 10.98 9.34
CA SER A 2 4.46 9.70 8.62
C SER A 2 3.60 8.64 9.30
N ILE A 3 2.97 7.79 8.49
CA ILE A 3 2.26 6.59 8.93
C ILE A 3 3.00 5.35 8.41
N SER A 4 2.91 4.23 9.13
CA SER A 4 3.46 2.95 8.69
C SER A 4 2.38 2.11 8.06
N VAL A 5 2.55 1.73 6.80
CA VAL A 5 1.61 0.87 6.07
C VAL A 5 2.26 -0.49 5.84
N ARG A 6 1.60 -1.55 6.29
CA ARG A 6 1.99 -2.93 6.00
C ARG A 6 1.34 -3.36 4.69
N VAL A 7 2.17 -3.74 3.71
CA VAL A 7 1.72 -4.28 2.42
C VAL A 7 2.10 -5.75 2.35
N HIS A 8 1.18 -6.60 1.89
CA HIS A 8 1.40 -8.04 1.76
C HIS A 8 0.98 -8.55 0.37
N LEU A 9 1.76 -9.50 -0.14
CA LEU A 9 1.40 -10.32 -1.28
C LEU A 9 0.57 -11.52 -0.81
N LEU A 10 -0.31 -12.01 -1.67
CA LEU A 10 -1.06 -13.25 -1.43
C LEU A 10 -0.15 -14.47 -1.21
N SER A 11 1.11 -14.41 -1.65
CA SER A 11 2.11 -15.44 -1.37
C SER A 11 2.64 -15.43 0.07
N GLY A 12 2.20 -14.48 0.91
CA GLY A 12 2.62 -14.35 2.32
C GLY A 12 3.80 -13.42 2.56
N LYS A 13 4.45 -12.88 1.52
CA LYS A 13 5.50 -11.86 1.70
C LYS A 13 4.89 -10.53 2.11
N SER A 14 5.49 -9.84 3.07
CA SER A 14 5.06 -8.51 3.50
C SER A 14 6.21 -7.54 3.67
N ALA A 15 5.94 -6.25 3.48
CA ALA A 15 6.87 -5.16 3.72
C ALA A 15 6.16 -4.06 4.53
N LEU A 16 6.90 -3.41 5.41
CA LEU A 16 6.45 -2.25 6.15
C LEU A 16 7.04 -1.00 5.49
N LEU A 17 6.18 -0.08 5.05
CA LEU A 17 6.59 1.16 4.39
C LEU A 17 6.11 2.37 5.18
N ALA A 18 7.03 3.29 5.47
CA ALA A 18 6.68 4.63 5.94
C ALA A 18 6.18 5.48 4.76
N THR A 19 5.04 6.13 4.93
CA THR A 19 4.37 6.94 3.90
C THR A 19 3.74 8.17 4.53
N GLU A 20 3.70 9.27 3.79
CA GLU A 20 2.92 10.43 4.21
C GLU A 20 1.44 10.21 3.82
N PRO A 21 0.47 10.65 4.64
CA PRO A 21 -0.96 10.49 4.35
C PRO A 21 -1.38 11.10 3.00
N GLU A 22 -0.69 12.15 2.58
CA GLU A 22 -0.91 12.89 1.34
C GLU A 22 -0.21 12.23 0.13
N GLU A 23 0.65 11.22 0.35
CA GLU A 23 1.29 10.47 -0.73
C GLU A 23 0.24 9.85 -1.65
N SER A 24 0.52 9.84 -2.96
CA SER A 24 -0.37 9.19 -3.91
C SER A 24 -0.30 7.67 -3.74
N VAL A 25 -1.45 7.00 -3.88
CA VAL A 25 -1.52 5.53 -3.89
C VAL A 25 -0.62 4.94 -4.97
N THR A 26 -0.43 5.62 -6.10
CA THR A 26 0.47 5.18 -7.18
C THR A 26 1.93 5.17 -6.75
N SER A 27 2.39 6.23 -6.06
CA SER A 27 3.75 6.30 -5.51
C SER A 27 3.98 5.21 -4.47
N LEU A 28 3.01 5.01 -3.57
CA LEU A 28 3.07 3.94 -2.58
C LEU A 28 3.09 2.55 -3.24
N CYS A 29 2.30 2.32 -4.29
CA CYS A 29 2.31 1.08 -5.08
C CYS A 29 3.70 0.79 -5.64
N GLN A 30 4.34 1.80 -6.25
CA GLN A 30 5.65 1.63 -6.87
C GLN A 30 6.71 1.28 -5.82
N ARG A 31 6.72 1.98 -4.68
CA ARG A 31 7.64 1.67 -3.57
C ARG A 31 7.39 0.29 -2.99
N ALA A 32 6.12 -0.09 -2.80
CA ALA A 32 5.76 -1.41 -2.30
C ALA A 32 6.18 -2.53 -3.28
N GLN A 33 6.01 -2.33 -4.58
CA GLN A 33 6.48 -3.27 -5.61
C GLN A 33 8.00 -3.44 -5.56
N CYS A 34 8.75 -2.34 -5.45
CA CYS A 34 10.20 -2.39 -5.27
C CYS A 34 10.60 -3.13 -3.99
N ALA A 35 9.97 -2.80 -2.84
CA ALA A 35 10.30 -3.41 -1.55
C ALA A 35 9.97 -4.91 -1.49
N LEU A 36 8.89 -5.34 -2.16
CA LEU A 36 8.46 -6.73 -2.19
C LEU A 36 9.11 -7.54 -3.32
N GLY A 37 9.86 -6.90 -4.22
CA GLY A 37 10.33 -7.52 -5.47
C GLY A 37 9.18 -8.04 -6.32
N ALA A 38 8.00 -7.42 -6.21
CA ALA A 38 6.80 -7.82 -6.94
C ALA A 38 6.78 -7.14 -8.32
N GLY A 39 6.39 -7.89 -9.35
CA GLY A 39 6.15 -7.34 -10.68
C GLY A 39 4.95 -6.38 -10.71
N LYS A 40 4.53 -5.96 -11.91
CA LYS A 40 3.36 -5.08 -12.09
C LYS A 40 2.13 -5.70 -11.39
N GLY A 41 1.56 -4.96 -10.43
CA GLY A 41 0.43 -5.39 -9.62
C GLY A 41 -0.45 -4.24 -9.16
N ARG A 42 -1.49 -4.56 -8.38
CA ARG A 42 -2.42 -3.59 -7.80
C ARG A 42 -2.43 -3.77 -6.28
N LEU A 43 -2.50 -2.67 -5.53
CA LEU A 43 -2.73 -2.73 -4.09
C LEU A 43 -4.22 -2.98 -3.81
N LEU A 44 -4.49 -3.80 -2.81
CA LEU A 44 -5.81 -4.05 -2.27
C LEU A 44 -5.85 -3.59 -0.81
N THR A 45 -7.02 -3.18 -0.32
CA THR A 45 -7.27 -3.06 1.12
C THR A 45 -7.31 -4.45 1.75
N ALA A 46 -7.24 -4.52 3.08
CA ALA A 46 -7.45 -5.77 3.82
C ALA A 46 -8.80 -6.42 3.52
N SER A 47 -9.80 -5.64 3.12
CA SER A 47 -11.14 -6.11 2.71
C SER A 47 -11.19 -6.64 1.26
N GLY A 48 -10.08 -6.56 0.52
CA GLY A 48 -10.00 -6.98 -0.88
C GLY A 48 -10.42 -5.91 -1.89
N ASP A 49 -10.73 -4.69 -1.45
CA ASP A 49 -11.09 -3.59 -2.34
C ASP A 49 -9.86 -3.03 -3.04
N ARG A 50 -10.01 -2.67 -4.31
CA ARG A 50 -8.91 -2.05 -5.06
C ARG A 50 -8.61 -0.67 -4.50
N LEU A 51 -7.34 -0.43 -4.15
CA LEU A 51 -6.82 0.91 -3.90
C LEU A 51 -6.71 1.64 -5.25
N ALA A 52 -7.73 2.42 -5.61
CA ALA A 52 -7.78 3.17 -6.86
C ALA A 52 -7.86 4.68 -6.62
N GLY A 53 -6.86 5.42 -7.12
CA GLY A 53 -7.02 6.82 -7.54
C GLY A 53 -7.14 7.90 -6.45
N GLY A 54 -6.47 7.76 -5.30
CA GLY A 54 -6.48 8.79 -4.25
C GLY A 54 -5.16 8.92 -3.47
N ALA A 55 -5.12 9.86 -2.52
CA ALA A 55 -4.09 9.92 -1.49
C ALA A 55 -4.30 8.78 -0.47
N VAL A 56 -3.21 8.32 0.17
CA VAL A 56 -3.24 7.23 1.17
C VAL A 56 -4.29 7.47 2.26
N LYS A 57 -4.49 8.72 2.69
CA LYS A 57 -5.52 9.13 3.68
C LYS A 57 -6.95 8.77 3.27
N ARG A 58 -7.26 8.76 1.97
CA ARG A 58 -8.61 8.41 1.45
C ARG A 58 -8.81 6.90 1.31
N ALA A 59 -7.73 6.12 1.34
CA ALA A 59 -7.78 4.69 1.10
C ALA A 59 -8.31 3.86 2.29
N ARG A 60 -8.73 4.51 3.40
CA ARG A 60 -9.27 3.86 4.61
C ARG A 60 -8.46 2.62 5.01
N LEU A 61 -7.14 2.74 5.04
CA LEU A 61 -6.27 1.70 5.57
C LEU A 61 -6.61 1.56 7.06
N GLN A 62 -7.40 0.56 7.41
CA GLN A 62 -7.74 0.26 8.79
C GLN A 62 -6.54 -0.43 9.43
N ASP A 63 -6.15 0.05 10.62
CA ASP A 63 -5.25 -0.68 11.51
C ASP A 63 -6.02 -1.91 12.01
N ASN A 64 -5.50 -3.10 11.69
CA ASN A 64 -5.91 -4.37 12.29
C ASN A 64 -4.68 -5.02 12.93
#